data_AF-A0A7W1EWX8-F1
#
_entry.id   AF-A0A7W1EWX8-F1
#
_cell.length_a   1.000
_cell.length_b   1.000
_cell.length_c   1.000
_cell.angle_alpha   90.00
_cell.angle_beta   90.00
_cell.angle_gamma   90.00
#
_symmetry.space_group_name_H-M   'P 1'
#
loop_
_entity.id
_entity.type
_entity.pdbx_description
1 polymer ?
#
loop_
_entity_poly.entity_id
_entity_poly.type
_entity_poly.pdbx_seq_one_letter_code
_entity_poly.pdbx_strand_id
1 'polypeptide(L)'
;MKNILSIFILFVFCFANSTCKKISKYPNDLYGVWSCDHNTCSFKYLRINRNGTGEYGFGSHKGCNQHAAGKVRYNKTHLYIGTTKLKFSYQLKTNSTDSISLLYDHKNHNIGETLHITESKLWGGSSFTFYKIEDF
;
A
#
# COMPACT_ATOMS: atom_id res chain seq x y z
N MET A 1 42.25 29.88 -26.11
CA MET A 1 41.25 29.99 -25.02
C MET A 1 39.84 29.50 -25.38
N LYS A 2 39.56 28.91 -26.56
CA LYS A 2 38.22 28.39 -26.89
C LYS A 2 37.98 26.94 -26.42
N ASN A 3 39.04 26.16 -26.20
CA ASN A 3 38.93 24.72 -25.90
C ASN A 3 38.62 24.41 -24.42
N ILE A 4 38.95 25.33 -23.51
CA ILE A 4 38.72 25.15 -22.06
C ILE A 4 37.23 25.35 -21.72
N LEU A 5 36.55 26.24 -22.46
CA LEU A 5 35.14 26.54 -22.24
C LEU A 5 34.23 25.33 -22.58
N SER A 6 34.56 24.59 -23.64
CA SER A 6 33.80 23.38 -24.02
C SER A 6 33.92 22.23 -23.01
N ILE A 7 35.09 22.08 -22.37
CA ILE A 7 35.31 21.04 -21.36
C ILE A 7 34.49 21.36 -20.09
N PHE A 8 34.41 22.63 -19.71
CA PHE A 8 33.61 23.06 -18.56
C PHE A 8 32.11 22.84 -18.77
N ILE A 9 31.58 23.11 -19.98
CA ILE A 9 30.17 22.90 -20.29
C ILE A 9 29.81 21.40 -20.26
N LEU A 10 30.70 20.53 -20.75
CA LEU A 10 30.49 19.08 -20.67
C LEU A 10 30.50 18.57 -19.22
N PHE A 11 31.40 19.09 -18.38
CA PHE A 11 31.48 18.68 -16.98
C PHE A 11 30.23 19.08 -16.20
N VAL A 12 29.70 20.29 -16.41
CA VAL A 12 28.47 20.76 -15.76
C VAL A 12 27.25 19.91 -16.18
N PHE A 13 27.16 19.49 -17.44
CA PHE A 13 26.08 18.61 -17.91
C PHE A 13 26.20 17.16 -17.41
N CYS A 14 27.42 16.65 -17.21
CA CYS A 14 27.62 15.31 -16.63
C CYS A 14 27.25 15.26 -15.13
N PHE A 15 27.49 16.34 -14.38
CA PHE A 15 27.16 16.38 -12.95
C PHE A 15 25.72 16.81 -12.65
N ALA A 16 25.08 17.61 -13.52
CA ALA A 16 23.66 17.97 -13.36
C ALA A 16 22.69 16.79 -13.60
N ASN A 17 23.11 15.77 -14.37
CA ASN A 17 22.31 14.56 -14.61
C ASN A 17 22.50 13.47 -13.53
N SER A 18 23.48 13.62 -12.63
CA SER A 18 23.73 12.63 -11.57
C SER A 18 22.84 12.81 -10.33
N THR A 19 22.07 13.89 -10.24
CA THR A 19 21.13 14.13 -9.13
C THR A 19 19.69 13.74 -9.45
N CYS A 20 19.47 12.87 -10.44
CA CYS A 20 18.32 11.98 -10.38
C CYS A 20 18.56 10.99 -9.24
N LYS A 21 18.36 11.44 -7.99
CA LYS A 21 18.05 10.56 -6.87
C LYS A 21 16.93 9.69 -7.40
N LYS A 22 17.24 8.42 -7.70
CA LYS A 22 16.22 7.38 -7.82
C LYS A 22 15.44 7.52 -6.53
N ILE A 23 14.25 8.13 -6.60
CA ILE A 23 13.29 8.07 -5.52
C ILE A 23 13.21 6.58 -5.24
N SER A 24 13.74 6.18 -4.08
CA SER A 24 13.63 4.82 -3.60
C SER A 24 12.15 4.49 -3.76
N LYS A 25 11.82 3.63 -4.72
CA LYS A 25 10.46 3.12 -4.91
C LYS A 25 10.11 2.50 -3.56
N TYR A 26 9.33 3.24 -2.79
CA TYR A 26 9.23 3.14 -1.34
C TYR A 26 9.14 1.69 -0.85
N PRO A 27 9.82 1.32 0.25
CA PRO A 27 9.49 0.08 0.92
C PRO A 27 8.08 0.23 1.46
N ASN A 28 7.10 -0.34 0.76
CA ASN A 28 5.73 -0.32 1.21
C ASN A 28 5.63 -1.18 2.47
N ASP A 29 5.86 -0.63 3.65
CA ASP A 29 5.76 -1.46 4.84
C ASP A 29 4.30 -1.58 5.28
N LEU A 30 3.62 -2.58 4.72
CA LEU A 30 2.27 -2.95 5.12
C LEU A 30 2.26 -3.89 6.33
N TYR A 31 3.41 -4.22 6.92
CA TYR A 31 3.46 -5.07 8.09
C TYR A 31 2.73 -4.40 9.25
N GLY A 32 1.92 -5.17 9.96
CA GLY A 32 1.05 -4.68 11.03
C GLY A 32 -0.36 -5.23 10.95
N VAL A 33 -1.23 -4.66 11.78
CA VAL A 33 -2.66 -4.94 11.84
C VAL A 33 -3.41 -3.73 11.30
N TRP A 34 -4.36 -4.01 10.40
CA TRP A 34 -5.24 -3.03 9.79
C TRP A 34 -6.68 -3.42 10.05
N SER A 35 -7.55 -2.44 10.34
CA SER A 35 -8.97 -2.67 10.59
C SER A 35 -9.83 -1.71 9.78
N CYS A 36 -10.98 -2.19 9.31
CA CYS A 36 -12.03 -1.39 8.68
C CYS A 36 -13.35 -1.73 9.36
N ASP A 37 -13.96 -0.74 10.01
CA ASP A 37 -15.30 -0.89 10.56
C ASP A 37 -16.30 -0.86 9.41
N HIS A 38 -17.05 -1.95 9.25
CA HIS A 38 -18.03 -2.06 8.16
C HIS A 38 -19.42 -1.60 8.61
N ASN A 39 -19.75 -1.80 9.90
CA ASN A 39 -20.97 -1.36 10.56
C ASN A 39 -20.80 -1.44 12.08
N THR A 40 -21.84 -1.08 12.85
CA THR A 40 -21.84 -1.11 14.33
C THR A 40 -21.58 -2.48 14.94
N CYS A 41 -21.68 -3.58 14.17
CA CYS A 41 -21.64 -4.94 14.68
C CYS A 41 -20.46 -5.78 14.15
N SER A 42 -19.71 -5.29 13.15
CA SER A 42 -18.64 -6.05 12.50
C SER A 42 -17.53 -5.18 11.94
N PHE A 43 -16.32 -5.70 12.06
CA PHE A 43 -15.11 -5.12 11.50
C PHE A 43 -14.44 -6.15 10.58
N LYS A 44 -13.72 -5.66 9.58
CA LYS A 44 -12.81 -6.45 8.76
C LYS A 44 -11.39 -6.16 9.20
N TYR A 45 -10.53 -7.16 9.22
CA TYR A 45 -9.12 -6.96 9.56
C TYR A 45 -8.19 -7.59 8.53
N LEU A 46 -6.98 -7.03 8.45
CA LEU A 46 -5.84 -7.55 7.72
C LEU A 46 -4.64 -7.56 8.67
N ARG A 47 -4.00 -8.70 8.83
CA ARG A 47 -2.76 -8.86 9.60
C ARG A 47 -1.67 -9.33 8.65
N ILE A 48 -0.56 -8.60 8.59
CA ILE A 48 0.56 -8.92 7.69
C ILE A 48 1.84 -8.94 8.53
N ASN A 49 2.46 -10.10 8.69
CA ASN A 49 3.72 -10.25 9.41
C ASN A 49 4.91 -9.81 8.56
N ARG A 50 6.06 -9.56 9.20
CA ARG A 50 7.33 -9.12 8.57
C ARG A 50 7.87 -10.03 7.45
N ASN A 51 7.35 -11.24 7.34
CA ASN A 51 7.66 -12.18 6.26
C ASN A 51 6.76 -12.03 5.02
N GLY A 52 5.85 -11.04 4.99
CA GLY A 52 4.90 -10.82 3.90
C GLY A 52 3.76 -11.85 3.88
N THR A 53 3.43 -12.48 5.00
CA THR A 53 2.28 -13.40 5.10
C THR A 53 1.42 -13.05 6.31
N GLY A 54 0.16 -13.46 6.27
CA GLY A 54 -0.70 -13.36 7.44
C GLY A 54 -2.12 -13.76 7.09
N GLU A 55 -3.08 -13.02 7.62
CA GLU A 55 -4.48 -13.39 7.60
C GLU A 55 -5.39 -12.18 7.37
N TYR A 56 -6.55 -12.44 6.80
CA TYR A 56 -7.65 -11.48 6.74
C TYR A 56 -8.88 -12.14 7.32
N GLY A 57 -9.79 -11.34 7.84
CA GLY A 57 -11.06 -11.88 8.27
C GLY A 57 -12.10 -10.83 8.56
N PHE A 58 -13.22 -11.31 9.05
CA PHE A 58 -14.25 -10.50 9.66
C PHE A 58 -14.38 -10.92 11.12
N GLY A 59 -14.49 -9.92 11.98
CA GLY A 59 -14.81 -10.06 13.37
C GLY A 59 -16.09 -9.33 13.67
N SER A 60 -16.63 -9.63 14.84
CA SER A 60 -17.84 -9.06 15.37
C SER A 60 -17.55 -8.30 16.64
N HIS A 61 -18.25 -7.19 16.83
CA HIS A 61 -18.40 -6.63 18.16
C HIS A 61 -19.40 -7.48 18.95
N LYS A 62 -19.32 -7.43 20.29
CA LYS A 62 -20.06 -8.28 21.25
C LYS A 62 -21.44 -8.72 20.73
N GLY A 63 -21.65 -10.03 20.61
CA GLY A 63 -22.97 -10.63 20.32
C GLY A 63 -23.23 -11.03 18.87
N CYS A 64 -22.34 -10.72 17.92
CA CYS A 64 -22.38 -11.31 16.57
C CYS A 64 -21.39 -12.48 16.49
N ASN A 65 -21.76 -13.62 15.90
CA ASN A 65 -20.89 -14.80 15.77
C ASN A 65 -20.50 -14.99 14.30
N GLN A 66 -19.54 -14.20 13.81
CA GLN A 66 -18.98 -14.39 12.48
C GLN A 66 -17.47 -14.27 12.53
N HIS A 67 -16.81 -15.43 12.46
CA HIS A 67 -15.37 -15.53 12.28
C HIS A 67 -15.12 -16.36 11.03
N ALA A 68 -14.65 -15.73 9.97
CA ALA A 68 -13.90 -16.45 8.95
C ALA A 68 -12.58 -15.73 8.75
N ALA A 69 -11.52 -16.52 8.71
CA ALA A 69 -10.18 -16.08 8.44
C ALA A 69 -9.67 -16.75 7.15
N GLY A 70 -9.07 -15.97 6.27
CA GLY A 70 -8.35 -16.45 5.09
C GLY A 70 -6.91 -15.96 5.10
N LYS A 71 -6.12 -16.38 4.13
CA LYS A 71 -4.69 -16.05 4.07
C LYS A 71 -4.45 -14.73 3.34
N VAL A 72 -3.48 -13.96 3.82
CA VAL A 72 -2.91 -12.79 3.15
C VAL A 72 -1.47 -13.06 2.78
N ARG A 73 -1.05 -12.59 1.60
CA ARG A 73 0.36 -12.49 1.22
C ARG A 73 0.64 -11.11 0.70
N TYR A 74 1.82 -10.59 1.00
CA TYR A 74 2.24 -9.25 0.65
C TYR A 74 3.65 -9.32 0.06
N ASN A 75 3.86 -8.60 -1.04
CA ASN A 75 5.18 -8.28 -1.55
C ASN A 75 5.20 -6.83 -2.01
N LYS A 76 6.39 -6.32 -2.36
CA LYS A 76 6.62 -4.91 -2.75
C LYS A 76 5.65 -4.34 -3.81
N THR A 77 4.99 -5.19 -4.60
CA THR A 77 4.16 -4.79 -5.74
C THR A 77 2.70 -5.21 -5.63
N HIS A 78 2.37 -6.18 -4.78
CA HIS A 78 1.04 -6.76 -4.70
C HIS A 78 0.67 -7.14 -3.27
N LEU A 79 -0.63 -7.04 -2.98
CA LEU A 79 -1.29 -7.67 -1.86
C LEU A 79 -2.19 -8.79 -2.39
N TYR A 80 -2.16 -9.94 -1.75
CA TYR A 80 -2.99 -11.08 -2.06
C TYR A 80 -3.90 -11.33 -0.87
N ILE A 81 -5.21 -11.30 -1.09
CA ILE A 81 -6.22 -11.58 -0.07
C ILE A 81 -7.02 -12.79 -0.57
N GLY A 82 -6.82 -13.93 0.07
CA GLY A 82 -7.35 -15.20 -0.44
C GLY A 82 -6.78 -15.52 -1.83
N THR A 83 -7.66 -15.65 -2.82
CA THR A 83 -7.28 -15.88 -4.23
C THR A 83 -7.10 -14.59 -5.03
N THR A 84 -7.45 -13.44 -4.44
CA THR A 84 -7.48 -12.17 -5.14
C THR A 84 -6.12 -11.49 -5.09
N LYS A 85 -5.67 -10.98 -6.24
CA LYS A 85 -4.40 -10.28 -6.41
C LYS A 85 -4.65 -8.79 -6.67
N LEU A 86 -4.24 -7.95 -5.74
CA LEU A 86 -4.37 -6.50 -5.80
C LEU A 86 -3.03 -5.85 -6.10
N LYS A 87 -3.02 -4.90 -7.05
CA LYS A 87 -1.81 -4.14 -7.41
C LYS A 87 -1.84 -2.77 -6.74
N PHE A 88 -0.69 -2.34 -6.21
CA PHE A 88 -0.57 -0.99 -5.64
C PHE A 88 -0.62 0.07 -6.74
N SER A 89 -1.51 1.05 -6.55
CA SER A 89 -1.52 2.30 -7.28
C SER A 89 -1.15 3.44 -6.33
N TYR A 90 -0.18 4.25 -6.74
CA TYR A 90 0.22 5.48 -6.02
C TYR A 90 -0.47 6.72 -6.57
N GLN A 91 -1.28 6.57 -7.62
CA GLN A 91 -2.13 7.62 -8.13
C GLN A 91 -3.54 7.38 -7.61
N LEU A 92 -4.14 8.42 -7.02
CA LEU A 92 -5.57 8.52 -6.73
C LEU A 92 -6.36 8.49 -8.06
N LYS A 93 -6.40 7.34 -8.72
CA LYS A 93 -7.24 7.11 -9.90
C LYS A 93 -8.30 6.10 -9.51
N THR A 94 -9.52 6.60 -9.38
CA THR A 94 -10.75 5.94 -8.93
C THR A 94 -11.32 4.90 -9.91
N ASN A 95 -10.64 4.58 -11.01
CA ASN A 95 -11.21 3.78 -12.11
C ASN A 95 -10.66 2.35 -12.20
N SER A 96 -9.92 1.87 -11.20
CA SER A 96 -9.47 0.47 -11.18
C SER A 96 -10.41 -0.36 -10.31
N THR A 97 -11.15 -1.26 -10.94
CA THR A 97 -12.12 -2.16 -10.29
C THR A 97 -11.48 -3.05 -9.22
N ASP A 98 -10.21 -3.43 -9.41
CA ASP A 98 -9.43 -4.20 -8.46
C ASP A 98 -8.11 -3.47 -8.18
N SER A 99 -8.04 -2.67 -7.12
CA SER A 99 -6.83 -1.89 -6.77
C SER A 99 -6.66 -1.61 -5.28
N ILE A 100 -5.43 -1.25 -4.95
CA ILE A 100 -5.08 -0.64 -3.67
C ILE A 100 -4.61 0.79 -3.92
N SER A 101 -5.22 1.73 -3.22
CA SER A 101 -4.72 3.10 -3.09
C SER A 101 -4.18 3.32 -1.69
N LEU A 102 -2.91 3.70 -1.61
CA LEU A 102 -2.24 4.06 -0.37
C LEU A 102 -2.23 5.58 -0.26
N LEU A 103 -2.74 6.13 0.85
CA LEU A 103 -2.50 7.53 1.14
C LEU A 103 -1.01 7.64 1.52
N TYR A 104 -0.22 8.43 0.80
CA TYR A 104 1.21 8.58 1.11
C TYR A 104 1.44 9.91 1.80
N ASP A 105 1.99 9.87 3.02
CA ASP A 105 2.44 11.06 3.72
C ASP A 105 3.78 11.50 3.13
N HIS A 106 3.70 12.43 2.17
CA HIS A 106 4.86 12.99 1.49
C HIS A 106 5.87 13.64 2.43
N LYS A 107 5.46 14.13 3.61
CA LYS A 107 6.35 14.81 4.55
C LYS A 107 7.23 13.81 5.29
N ASN A 108 6.63 12.71 5.77
CA ASN A 108 7.30 11.71 6.59
C ASN A 108 7.83 10.51 5.79
N HIS A 109 7.61 10.50 4.48
CA HIS A 109 7.99 9.42 3.57
C HIS A 109 7.41 8.04 3.92
N ASN A 110 6.24 8.04 4.56
CA ASN A 110 5.57 6.85 5.02
C ASN A 110 4.27 6.64 4.25
N ILE A 111 3.86 5.37 4.12
CA ILE A 111 2.47 5.06 3.83
C ILE A 111 1.67 5.61 5.00
N GLY A 112 0.75 6.52 4.73
CA GLY A 112 -0.20 7.01 5.71
C GLY A 112 -0.99 5.85 6.30
N GLU A 113 -1.59 6.07 7.46
CA GLU A 113 -2.28 5.04 8.24
C GLU A 113 -3.57 4.53 7.60
N THR A 114 -3.75 4.73 6.29
CA THR A 114 -4.96 4.45 5.52
C THR A 114 -4.66 3.64 4.26
N LEU A 115 -5.34 2.51 4.14
CA LEU A 115 -5.27 1.58 3.02
C LEU A 115 -6.65 1.46 2.38
N HIS A 116 -6.82 1.98 1.16
CA HIS A 116 -8.08 1.85 0.42
C HIS A 116 -8.02 0.67 -0.54
N ILE A 117 -8.95 -0.27 -0.40
CA ILE A 117 -9.07 -1.48 -1.21
C ILE A 117 -10.39 -1.43 -1.97
N THR A 118 -10.32 -1.51 -3.30
CA THR A 118 -11.48 -1.67 -4.19
C THR A 118 -11.32 -3.00 -4.89
N GLU A 119 -12.29 -3.90 -4.79
CA GLU A 119 -12.25 -5.17 -5.52
C GLU A 119 -13.65 -5.75 -5.72
N SER A 120 -13.91 -6.25 -6.93
CA SER A 120 -15.24 -6.67 -7.41
C SER A 120 -15.79 -7.98 -6.84
N LYS A 121 -14.94 -8.85 -6.27
CA LYS A 121 -15.21 -10.23 -5.85
C LYS A 121 -14.95 -10.49 -4.36
N LEU A 122 -14.19 -9.63 -3.68
CA LEU A 122 -13.93 -9.60 -2.27
C LEU A 122 -15.08 -8.86 -1.61
N TRP A 123 -15.69 -9.50 -0.62
CA TRP A 123 -16.75 -8.90 0.19
C TRP A 123 -17.88 -8.28 -0.66
N GLY A 124 -18.24 -8.92 -1.78
CA GLY A 124 -19.37 -8.55 -2.61
C GLY A 124 -19.18 -7.30 -3.48
N GLY A 125 -17.94 -6.96 -3.85
CA GLY A 125 -17.69 -5.87 -4.81
C GLY A 125 -17.63 -4.47 -4.20
N SER A 126 -17.42 -4.39 -2.89
CA SER A 126 -17.40 -3.13 -2.14
C SER A 126 -15.99 -2.55 -2.01
N SER A 127 -15.91 -1.23 -1.83
CA SER A 127 -14.67 -0.54 -1.46
C SER A 127 -14.56 -0.40 0.06
N PHE A 128 -13.36 -0.61 0.60
CA PHE A 128 -13.08 -0.55 2.02
C PHE A 128 -11.88 0.35 2.31
N THR A 129 -11.98 1.13 3.37
CA THR A 129 -10.88 1.94 3.89
C THR A 129 -10.43 1.34 5.21
N PHE A 130 -9.23 0.74 5.20
CA PHE A 130 -8.59 0.17 6.37
C PHE A 130 -7.69 1.20 7.02
N TYR A 131 -7.65 1.18 8.35
CA TYR A 131 -6.81 1.99 9.18
C TYR A 131 -5.78 1.12 9.89
N LYS A 132 -4.52 1.56 9.93
CA LYS A 132 -3.48 0.85 10.66
C LYS A 132 -3.69 1.04 12.16
N ILE A 133 -3.75 -0.05 12.92
CA ILE A 133 -3.96 -0.02 14.37
C ILE A 133 -2.75 -0.54 15.15
N GLU A 134 -1.85 -1.26 14.49
CA GLU A 134 -0.64 -1.81 15.09
C GLU A 134 0.46 -1.99 14.02
N ASP A 135 1.70 -1.64 14.35
CA ASP A 135 2.90 -1.90 13.55
C ASP A 135 3.62 -3.16 14.03
N PHE A 136 4.32 -3.86 13.13
CA PHE A 136 5.10 -5.06 13.48
C PHE A 136 6.60 -4.92 13.38
#